data_AF-A0A0R3SP54-F1
#
_entry.id   AF-A0A0R3SP54-F1
#
_cell.length_a   1.000
_cell.length_b   1.000
_cell.length_c   1.000
_cell.angle_alpha   90.00
_cell.angle_beta   90.00
_cell.angle_gamma   90.00
#
_symmetry.space_group_name_H-M   'P 1'
#
loop_
_entity.id
_entity.type
_entity.pdbx_description
1 polymer ?
#
loop_
_entity_poly.entity_id
_entity_poly.type
_entity_poly.pdbx_seq_one_letter_code
_entity_poly.pdbx_strand_id
1 'polypeptide(L)'
;MVTFEANVCFDGREYCECLDDCGLHEKFSDNDDLNEVIASRSEDYIKRPTNTFGQFETPCSNVMAEFVRITDDTSTDNLSLLFFKIWKLKKPELVLTVYGSVPLSKSFQKRFYNMIINVVQKTRMVTSYLNINI
;
A
#
# COMPACT_ATOMS: atom_id res chain seq x y z
N MET A 1 -7.18 -7.09 -8.89
CA MET A 1 -5.98 -7.82 -9.36
C MET A 1 -6.53 -9.12 -9.85
N VAL A 2 -6.42 -9.41 -11.15
CA VAL A 2 -6.95 -10.63 -11.75
C VAL A 2 -5.74 -11.45 -12.15
N THR A 3 -5.60 -12.64 -11.59
CA THR A 3 -4.47 -13.56 -11.77
C THR A 3 -4.93 -14.81 -12.51
N PHE A 4 -4.05 -15.34 -13.37
CA PHE A 4 -4.28 -16.56 -14.13
C PHE A 4 -3.10 -17.53 -13.94
N GLU A 5 -3.44 -18.70 -13.38
CA GLU A 5 -2.74 -20.01 -13.41
C GLU A 5 -1.38 -20.21 -12.74
N ALA A 6 -1.43 -20.62 -11.47
CA ALA A 6 -1.18 -22.01 -11.05
C ALA A 6 -2.01 -22.29 -9.79
N ASN A 7 -2.68 -23.46 -9.75
CA ASN A 7 -3.70 -23.73 -8.73
C ASN A 7 -3.22 -24.76 -7.71
N VAL A 8 -3.25 -24.39 -6.42
CA VAL A 8 -3.04 -25.32 -5.31
C VAL A 8 -4.40 -25.67 -4.71
N CYS A 9 -4.72 -26.97 -4.66
CA CYS A 9 -5.95 -27.44 -4.05
C CYS A 9 -5.72 -27.67 -2.54
N PHE A 10 -6.41 -26.91 -1.70
CA PHE A 10 -6.35 -27.05 -0.24
C PHE A 10 -7.76 -26.98 0.36
N ASP A 11 -8.11 -27.94 1.21
CA ASP A 11 -9.44 -28.04 1.86
C ASP A 11 -10.65 -27.97 0.88
N GLY A 12 -10.50 -28.58 -0.30
CA GLY A 12 -11.55 -28.61 -1.33
C GLY A 12 -11.76 -27.29 -2.07
N ARG A 13 -10.87 -26.30 -1.90
CA ARG A 13 -10.87 -25.03 -2.62
C ARG A 13 -9.64 -24.91 -3.50
N GLU A 14 -9.80 -24.23 -4.63
CA GLU A 14 -8.70 -23.90 -5.53
C GLU A 14 -8.15 -22.52 -5.17
N TYR A 15 -6.85 -22.46 -4.90
CA TYR A 15 -6.12 -21.23 -4.60
C TYR A 15 -5.18 -20.92 -5.76
N CYS A 16 -5.11 -19.66 -6.14
CA CYS A 16 -4.16 -19.20 -7.16
C CYS A 16 -2.77 -18.96 -6.55
N GLU A 17 -1.75 -18.75 -7.38
CA GLU A 17 -0.40 -18.34 -6.96
C GLU A 17 -0.38 -17.04 -6.14
N CYS A 18 -1.40 -16.18 -6.26
CA CYS A 18 -1.57 -15.03 -5.38
C CYS A 18 -2.08 -15.39 -3.97
N LEU A 19 -2.23 -16.68 -3.66
CA LEU A 19 -2.71 -17.25 -2.39
C LEU A 19 -4.15 -16.85 -2.00
N ASP A 20 -4.90 -16.25 -2.92
CA ASP A 20 -6.34 -16.01 -2.79
C ASP A 20 -7.15 -17.15 -3.40
N ASP A 21 -8.39 -17.29 -2.93
CA ASP A 21 -9.38 -18.25 -3.44
C ASP A 21 -9.74 -17.88 -4.90
N CYS A 22 -9.57 -18.82 -5.82
CA CYS A 22 -9.88 -18.62 -7.24
C CYS A 22 -11.35 -18.21 -7.47
N GLY A 23 -12.27 -18.64 -6.60
CA GLY A 23 -13.68 -18.24 -6.65
C GLY A 23 -13.93 -16.77 -6.30
N LEU A 24 -12.97 -16.09 -5.68
CA LEU A 24 -13.01 -14.66 -5.37
C LEU A 24 -12.35 -13.79 -6.44
N HIS A 25 -11.74 -14.41 -7.46
CA HIS A 25 -11.13 -13.67 -8.55
C HIS A 25 -12.21 -12.97 -9.36
N GLU A 26 -12.07 -11.65 -9.45
CA GLU A 26 -12.95 -10.84 -10.29
C GLU A 26 -12.74 -11.24 -11.75
N LYS A 27 -13.79 -11.73 -12.41
CA LYS A 27 -13.74 -12.02 -13.84
C LYS A 27 -13.37 -10.74 -14.60
N PHE A 28 -12.46 -10.84 -15.57
CA PHE A 28 -12.02 -9.66 -16.30
C PHE A 28 -13.16 -9.09 -17.16
N SER A 29 -13.91 -9.97 -17.79
CA SER A 29 -15.07 -9.65 -18.63
C SER A 29 -16.11 -10.77 -18.54
N ASP A 30 -17.35 -10.47 -18.89
CA ASP A 30 -18.39 -11.47 -19.15
C ASP A 30 -18.18 -12.20 -20.50
N ASN A 31 -17.18 -11.78 -21.28
CA ASN A 31 -16.79 -12.44 -22.54
C ASN A 31 -15.68 -13.45 -22.29
N ASP A 32 -15.98 -14.74 -22.50
CA ASP A 32 -15.07 -15.85 -22.25
C ASP A 32 -13.85 -15.85 -23.21
N ASP A 33 -14.02 -15.49 -24.48
CA ASP A 33 -12.91 -15.39 -25.45
C ASP A 33 -11.91 -14.31 -25.01
N LEU A 34 -12.40 -13.20 -24.45
CA LEU A 34 -11.55 -12.12 -23.95
C LEU A 34 -10.79 -12.54 -22.69
N ASN A 35 -11.41 -13.35 -21.83
CA ASN A 35 -10.76 -13.90 -20.65
C ASN A 35 -9.63 -14.87 -21.05
N GLU A 36 -9.84 -15.71 -22.07
CA GLU A 36 -8.82 -16.65 -22.58
C GLU A 36 -7.62 -15.93 -23.21
N VAL A 37 -7.87 -14.90 -24.03
CA VAL A 37 -6.81 -14.05 -24.59
C VAL A 37 -6.00 -13.35 -23.50
N ILE A 38 -6.64 -12.97 -22.40
CA ILE A 38 -5.97 -12.34 -21.26
C ILE A 38 -5.13 -13.35 -20.48
N ALA A 39 -5.66 -14.55 -20.24
CA ALA A 39 -4.92 -15.63 -19.60
C ALA A 39 -3.67 -16.03 -20.41
N SER A 40 -3.71 -15.90 -21.74
CA SER A 40 -2.58 -16.22 -22.63
C SER A 40 -1.41 -15.22 -22.59
N ARG A 41 -1.53 -14.10 -21.86
CA ARG A 41 -0.48 -13.07 -21.80
C ARG A 41 0.63 -13.48 -20.84
N SER A 42 1.87 -13.09 -21.17
CA SER A 42 3.06 -13.36 -20.33
C SER A 42 3.16 -12.47 -19.08
N GLU A 43 2.28 -11.50 -18.93
CA GLU A 43 2.17 -10.68 -17.72
C GLU A 43 0.91 -11.12 -16.97
N ASP A 44 1.10 -11.76 -15.82
CA ASP A 44 0.01 -12.38 -15.02
C ASP A 44 -0.92 -11.35 -14.36
N TYR A 45 -0.68 -10.05 -14.56
CA TYR A 45 -1.36 -8.96 -13.89
C TYR A 45 -1.79 -7.85 -14.85
N ILE A 46 -3.08 -7.53 -14.82
CA ILE A 46 -3.61 -6.35 -15.52
C ILE A 46 -3.69 -5.16 -14.57
N LYS A 47 -2.95 -4.10 -14.89
CA LYS A 47 -3.05 -2.82 -14.18
C LYS A 47 -4.42 -2.20 -14.43
N ARG A 48 -5.11 -1.85 -13.34
CA ARG A 48 -6.40 -1.16 -13.34
C ARG A 48 -6.29 0.13 -12.53
N PRO A 49 -7.14 1.14 -12.82
CA PRO A 49 -7.31 2.26 -11.91
C PRO A 49 -7.63 1.76 -10.50
N THR A 50 -6.96 2.32 -9.49
CA THR A 50 -7.21 1.93 -8.10
C THR A 50 -8.59 2.42 -7.67
N ASN A 51 -9.40 1.52 -7.14
CA ASN A 51 -10.66 1.84 -6.45
C ASN A 51 -10.45 1.99 -4.94
N THR A 52 -9.22 1.80 -4.45
CA THR A 52 -8.86 1.78 -3.04
C THR A 52 -8.12 3.07 -2.70
N PHE A 53 -8.87 4.15 -2.57
CA PHE A 53 -8.37 5.47 -2.20
C PHE A 53 -9.41 6.21 -1.35
N GLY A 54 -8.97 7.17 -0.55
CA GLY A 54 -9.87 8.01 0.21
C GLY A 54 -9.24 8.53 1.50
N GLN A 55 -10.11 8.73 2.48
CA GLN A 55 -9.75 9.21 3.81
C GLN A 55 -10.32 8.23 4.84
N PHE A 56 -9.57 7.95 5.89
CA PHE A 56 -10.10 7.23 7.04
C PHE A 56 -9.86 8.01 8.33
N GLU A 57 -10.84 7.89 9.22
CA GLU A 57 -10.77 8.41 10.57
C GLU A 57 -10.26 7.30 11.49
N THR A 58 -9.27 7.62 12.31
CA THR A 58 -8.88 6.73 13.41
C THR A 58 -9.74 7.03 14.63
N PRO A 59 -10.34 6.02 15.30
CA PRO A 59 -11.27 6.22 16.42
C PRO A 59 -10.72 7.06 17.60
N CYS A 60 -9.39 7.17 17.70
CA CYS A 60 -8.70 7.82 18.82
C CYS A 60 -8.05 9.16 18.44
N SER A 61 -8.31 9.71 17.26
CA SER A 61 -7.66 10.93 16.78
C SER A 61 -8.58 11.75 15.89
N ASN A 62 -8.55 13.07 16.08
CA ASN A 62 -9.21 14.03 15.19
C ASN A 62 -8.44 14.26 13.89
N VAL A 63 -7.40 13.46 13.63
CA VAL A 63 -6.58 13.54 12.42
C VAL A 63 -7.14 12.59 11.39
N MET A 64 -7.47 13.14 10.23
CA MET A 64 -7.91 12.41 9.05
C MET A 64 -6.68 11.99 8.23
N ALA A 65 -6.57 10.70 7.92
CA ALA A 65 -5.46 10.17 7.13
C ALA A 65 -5.92 9.90 5.69
N GLU A 66 -5.17 10.44 4.72
CA GLU A 66 -5.37 10.16 3.30
C GLU A 66 -4.63 8.88 2.89
N PHE A 67 -5.25 8.04 2.07
CA PHE A 67 -4.63 6.81 1.58
C PHE A 67 -4.96 6.54 0.10
N VAL A 68 -4.06 5.83 -0.55
CA VAL A 68 -4.26 5.28 -1.90
C VAL A 68 -3.41 4.01 -2.05
N ARG A 69 -4.00 2.96 -2.63
CA ARG A 69 -3.25 1.77 -3.05
C ARG A 69 -2.57 2.03 -4.40
N ILE A 70 -1.26 1.85 -4.46
CA ILE A 70 -0.43 2.03 -5.66
C ILE A 70 0.18 0.70 -6.11
N THR A 71 0.55 0.60 -7.38
CA THR A 71 1.36 -0.52 -7.90
C THR A 71 2.85 -0.26 -7.64
N ASP A 72 3.62 -1.33 -7.58
CA ASP A 72 5.07 -1.33 -7.35
C ASP A 72 5.86 -0.54 -8.39
N ASP A 73 5.38 -0.51 -9.63
CA ASP A 73 6.00 0.19 -10.75
C ASP A 73 5.59 1.68 -10.87
N THR A 74 4.85 2.23 -9.90
CA THR A 74 4.42 3.63 -9.93
C THR A 74 5.62 4.57 -9.95
N SER A 75 5.73 5.41 -10.98
CA SER A 75 6.87 6.32 -11.13
C SER A 75 6.99 7.35 -10.01
N THR A 76 8.22 7.77 -9.71
CA THR A 76 8.53 8.80 -8.72
C THR A 76 7.91 10.17 -9.05
N ASP A 77 7.72 10.47 -10.33
CA ASP A 77 7.09 11.72 -10.78
C ASP A 77 5.60 11.74 -10.43
N ASN A 78 4.92 10.61 -10.62
CA ASN A 78 3.52 10.46 -10.21
C ASN A 78 3.36 10.51 -8.69
N LEU A 79 4.29 9.92 -7.93
CA LEU A 79 4.30 10.06 -6.47
C LEU A 79 4.54 11.50 -6.02
N SER A 80 5.43 12.23 -6.69
CA SER A 80 5.69 13.64 -6.42
C SER A 80 4.48 14.52 -6.70
N LEU A 81 3.77 14.24 -7.81
CA LEU A 81 2.50 14.88 -8.15
C LEU A 81 1.45 14.62 -7.06
N LEU A 82 1.29 13.36 -6.65
CA LEU A 82 0.36 12.97 -5.59
C LEU A 82 0.64 13.71 -4.29
N PHE A 83 1.87 13.63 -3.77
CA PHE A 83 2.22 14.19 -2.47
C PHE A 83 2.14 15.72 -2.44
N PHE A 84 2.72 16.39 -3.43
CA PHE A 84 2.93 17.83 -3.35
C PHE A 84 1.88 18.66 -4.08
N LYS A 85 1.20 18.11 -5.09
CA LYS A 85 0.17 18.83 -5.84
C LYS A 85 -1.24 18.44 -5.44
N ILE A 86 -1.52 17.14 -5.30
CA ILE A 86 -2.87 16.65 -4.99
C ILE A 86 -3.13 16.77 -3.48
N TRP A 87 -2.30 16.14 -2.65
CA TRP A 87 -2.42 16.20 -1.18
C TRP A 87 -1.84 17.49 -0.57
N LYS A 88 -1.25 18.36 -1.40
CA LYS A 88 -0.72 19.67 -1.00
C LYS A 88 0.24 19.60 0.20
N LEU A 89 0.99 18.50 0.32
CA LEU A 89 1.98 18.37 1.39
C LEU A 89 3.10 19.39 1.16
N LYS A 90 3.62 19.96 2.26
CA LYS A 90 4.81 20.80 2.20
C LYS A 90 6.01 19.92 1.87
N LYS A 91 6.85 20.37 0.94
CA LYS A 91 8.15 19.71 0.67
C LYS A 91 8.97 19.65 1.97
N PRO A 92 9.35 18.45 2.44
CA PRO A 92 10.12 18.33 3.67
C PRO A 92 11.57 18.78 3.45
N GLU A 93 12.17 19.38 4.48
CA GLU A 93 13.59 19.75 4.50
C GLU A 93 14.48 18.60 4.99
N LEU A 94 13.87 17.62 5.67
CA LEU A 94 14.50 16.42 6.18
C LEU A 94 13.53 15.25 6.00
N VAL A 95 14.04 14.08 5.59
CA VAL A 95 13.29 12.82 5.54
C VAL A 95 13.94 11.85 6.51
N LEU A 96 13.15 11.29 7.42
CA LEU A 96 13.58 10.27 8.37
C LEU A 96 12.91 8.94 8.01
N THR A 97 13.73 7.95 7.67
CA THR A 97 13.25 6.58 7.40
C THR A 97 13.71 5.68 8.55
N VAL A 98 12.76 5.04 9.22
CA VAL A 98 13.02 4.11 10.33
C VAL A 98 12.69 2.71 9.83
N TYR A 99 13.64 1.79 9.93
CA TYR A 99 13.46 0.38 9.57
C TYR A 99 13.72 -0.53 10.78
N GLY A 100 13.13 -1.72 10.77
CA GLY A 100 13.29 -2.74 11.81
C GLY A 100 12.09 -2.86 12.74
N SER A 101 12.25 -3.65 13.79
CA SER A 101 11.19 -3.97 14.76
C SER A 101 11.16 -2.98 15.92
N VAL A 102 9.95 -2.77 16.47
CA VAL A 102 9.79 -1.95 17.66
C VAL A 102 10.52 -2.62 18.83
N PRO A 103 11.42 -1.90 19.54
CA PRO A 103 12.16 -2.47 20.66
C PRO A 103 11.23 -3.01 21.75
N LEU A 104 11.49 -4.19 22.30
CA LEU A 104 10.61 -4.82 23.31
C LEU A 104 10.57 -4.06 24.64
N SER A 105 11.65 -3.36 24.99
CA SER A 105 11.75 -2.63 26.25
C SER A 105 11.00 -1.30 26.22
N LYS A 106 10.01 -1.14 27.11
CA LYS A 106 9.23 0.11 27.26
C LYS A 106 10.10 1.33 27.56
N SER A 107 11.17 1.17 28.34
CA SER A 107 12.08 2.28 28.66
C SER A 107 12.85 2.75 27.43
N PHE A 108 13.22 1.83 26.56
CA PHE A 108 13.88 2.12 25.30
C PHE A 108 12.91 2.73 24.28
N GLN A 109 11.70 2.17 24.13
CA GLN A 109 10.63 2.74 23.31
C GLN A 109 10.37 4.22 23.68
N LYS A 110 10.20 4.53 24.97
CA LYS A 110 9.96 5.90 25.44
C LYS A 110 11.10 6.85 25.05
N ARG A 111 12.35 6.44 25.24
CA ARG A 111 13.52 7.24 24.85
C ARG A 111 13.58 7.45 23.34
N PHE A 112 13.32 6.39 22.56
CA PHE A 112 13.30 6.43 21.12
C PHE A 112 12.23 7.38 20.58
N TYR A 113 10.97 7.23 21.01
CA TYR A 113 9.89 8.12 20.57
C TYR A 113 10.13 9.57 20.96
N ASN A 114 10.61 9.84 22.18
CA ASN A 114 10.94 11.20 22.61
C ASN A 114 12.00 11.82 21.72
N MET A 115 13.02 11.05 21.31
CA MET A 115 14.05 11.53 20.40
C MET A 115 13.47 11.87 19.02
N ILE A 116 12.65 11.00 18.43
CA ILE A 116 12.03 11.23 17.11
C ILE A 116 11.12 12.46 17.15
N ILE A 117 10.25 12.57 18.17
CA ILE A 117 9.33 13.70 18.34
C ILE A 117 10.11 15.01 18.46
N ASN A 118 11.19 15.03 19.25
CA ASN A 118 12.02 16.22 19.42
C ASN A 118 12.66 16.68 18.10
N VAL A 119 13.09 15.74 17.25
CA VAL A 119 13.64 16.07 15.92
C VAL A 119 12.53 16.66 15.06
N VAL A 120 11.40 15.94 14.92
CA VAL A 120 10.24 16.35 14.10
C VAL A 120 9.75 17.76 14.45
N GLN A 121 9.62 18.06 15.75
CA GLN A 121 9.17 19.37 16.23
C GLN A 121 10.14 20.49 15.86
N LYS A 122 11.45 20.23 15.94
CA LYS A 122 12.49 21.23 15.63
C LYS A 122 12.61 21.51 14.13
N THR A 123 12.40 20.50 13.30
CA THR A 123 12.58 20.61 11.84
C THR A 123 11.31 20.98 11.07
N ARG A 124 10.22 21.36 11.76
CA ARG A 124 8.90 21.65 11.13
C ARG A 124 8.49 20.57 10.12
N MET A 125 8.76 19.31 10.46
CA MET A 125 8.45 18.17 9.58
C MET A 125 6.94 17.94 9.54
N VAL A 126 6.42 17.66 8.34
CA VAL A 126 5.13 16.99 8.19
C VAL A 126 5.40 15.50 8.44
N THR A 127 4.90 14.95 9.54
CA THR A 127 4.95 13.51 9.80
C THR A 127 3.98 12.79 8.88
N SER A 128 4.48 12.34 7.73
CA SER A 128 3.81 11.33 6.92
C SER A 128 4.19 9.96 7.49
N TYR A 129 3.25 9.28 8.14
CA TYR A 129 3.43 7.89 8.52
C TYR A 129 3.30 7.03 7.27
N LEU A 130 4.43 6.56 6.73
CA LEU A 130 4.45 5.56 5.68
C LEU A 130 4.46 4.19 6.34
N ASN A 131 3.28 3.59 6.50
CA ASN A 131 3.17 2.22 6.98
C ASN A 131 3.29 1.30 5.75
N ILE A 132 4.50 0.86 5.43
CA ILE A 132 4.72 -0.19 4.44
C ILE A 132 4.57 -1.52 5.20
N ASN A 133 3.38 -2.10 5.16
CA ASN A 133 3.27 -3.55 5.40
C ASN A 133 3.75 -4.24 4.12
N ILE A 134 4.87 -4.95 4.23
CA ILE A 134 5.27 -5.99 3.27
C ILE A 134 4.57 -7.27 3.70
#